data_AF-A0A920L240-F1
#
_entry.id   AF-A0A920L240-F1
#
_cell.length_a   1.000
_cell.length_b   1.000
_cell.length_c   1.000
_cell.angle_alpha   90.00
_cell.angle_beta   90.00
_cell.angle_gamma   90.00
#
_symmetry.space_group_name_H-M   'P 1'
#
loop_
_entity.id
_entity.type
_entity.pdbx_description
1 polymer ?
#
loop_
_entity_poly.entity_id
_entity_poly.type
_entity_poly.pdbx_seq_one_letter_code
_entity_poly.pdbx_strand_id
1 'polypeptide(L)' 'MDFLASWTEGVIKIGQEFLSDRDYVNCAKDFLSQHYAFDETEVLFKPTFTREVVFRNTKEKALLTLLKAK' A
#
# COMPACT_ATOMS: atom_id res chain seq x y z
N MET A 1 -14.23 8.78 10.17
CA MET A 1 -12.94 8.69 9.47
C MET A 1 -13.25 8.69 7.99
N ASP A 2 -12.75 9.68 7.25
CA ASP A 2 -12.85 9.70 5.80
C ASP A 2 -11.82 8.73 5.23
N PHE A 3 -12.26 7.79 4.38
CA PHE A 3 -11.39 6.78 3.76
C PHE A 3 -10.25 7.45 2.99
N LEU A 4 -10.54 8.51 2.24
CA LEU A 4 -9.54 9.18 1.42
C LEU A 4 -8.46 9.85 2.28
N ALA A 5 -8.85 10.46 3.39
CA ALA A 5 -7.91 11.05 4.35
C ALA A 5 -7.00 9.97 4.98
N SER A 6 -7.58 8.90 5.54
CA SER A 6 -6.83 7.79 6.14
C SER A 6 -5.86 7.13 5.14
N TRP A 7 -6.32 6.93 3.91
CA TRP A 7 -5.50 6.35 2.85
C TRP A 7 -4.33 7.28 2.48
N THR A 8 -4.60 8.57 2.31
CA THR A 8 -3.60 9.58 1.97
C THR A 8 -2.54 9.70 3.07
N GLU A 9 -2.96 9.79 4.32
CA GLU A 9 -2.08 9.83 5.49
C GLU A 9 -1.23 8.56 5.60
N GLY A 10 -1.82 7.39 5.34
CA GLY A 10 -1.11 6.11 5.34
C GLY A 10 0.02 6.05 4.31
N VAL A 11 -0.22 6.52 3.08
CA VAL A 11 0.82 6.57 2.04
C VAL A 11 1.94 7.56 2.41
N ILE A 12 1.59 8.74 2.94
CA ILE A 12 2.57 9.73 3.41
C ILE A 12 3.43 9.14 4.53
N LYS A 13 2.80 8.45 5.49
CA LYS A 13 3.49 7.83 6.63
C LYS A 13 4.49 6.78 6.18
N ILE A 14 4.15 5.91 5.23
CA ILE A 14 5.10 4.93 4.66
C ILE A 14 6.36 5.64 4.11
N GLY A 15 6.15 6.75 3.38
CA GLY A 15 7.27 7.56 2.86
C GLY A 15 8.11 8.20 3.96
N GLN A 16 7.49 8.72 5.03
CA GLN A 16 8.19 9.32 6.16
C GLN A 16 9.02 8.29 6.94
N GLU A 17 8.47 7.09 7.21
CA GLU A 17 9.19 6.00 7.87
C GLU A 17 10.38 5.54 7.02
N PHE A 18 10.22 5.49 5.70
CA PHE A 18 11.31 5.16 4.78
C PHE A 18 12.44 6.21 4.83
N LEU A 19 12.10 7.50 4.74
CA LEU A 19 13.07 8.60 4.81
C LEU A 19 13.77 8.69 6.17
N SER A 20 13.14 8.18 7.22
CA SER A 20 13.68 8.16 8.58
C SER A 20 14.48 6.89 8.92
N ASP A 21 14.70 5.99 7.95
CA ASP A 21 15.33 4.67 8.14
C ASP A 21 14.68 3.84 9.26
N ARG A 22 13.34 3.94 9.37
CA ARG A 22 12.51 3.18 10.32
C ARG A 22 11.83 2.01 9.60
N ASP A 23 10.95 1.30 10.30
CA ASP A 23 10.27 0.10 9.79
C ASP A 23 9.10 0.44 8.84
N TYR A 24 9.45 0.98 7.67
CA TYR A 24 8.50 1.31 6.61
C TYR A 24 7.84 0.06 6.00
N VAL A 25 8.47 -1.12 6.14
CA VAL A 25 7.93 -2.39 5.63
C VAL A 25 6.72 -2.81 6.45
N ASN A 26 6.80 -2.82 7.77
CA ASN A 26 5.63 -3.12 8.61
C ASN A 26 4.59 -2.00 8.52
N CYS A 27 4.99 -0.73 8.42
CA CYS A 27 4.05 0.37 8.16
C CYS A 27 3.23 0.14 6.87
N ALA A 28 3.85 -0.36 5.80
CA ALA A 28 3.15 -0.68 4.55
C ALA A 28 2.24 -1.91 4.68
N LYS A 29 2.62 -2.92 5.47
CA LYS A 29 1.76 -4.09 5.74
C LYS A 29 0.52 -3.70 6.55
N ASP A 30 0.68 -2.83 7.54
CA ASP A 30 -0.42 -2.33 8.37
C ASP A 30 -1.37 -1.49 7.52
N PHE A 31 -0.83 -0.61 6.68
CA PHE A 31 -1.60 0.15 5.71
C PHE A 31 -2.46 -0.76 4.81
N LEU A 32 -1.87 -1.82 4.24
CA LEU A 32 -2.62 -2.74 3.39
C LEU A 32 -3.70 -3.49 4.16
N SER A 33 -3.39 -3.95 5.38
CA SER A 33 -4.34 -4.69 6.21
C SER A 33 -5.51 -3.82 6.69
N GLN A 34 -5.26 -2.52 6.91
CA GLN A 34 -6.29 -1.56 7.30
C GLN A 34 -7.23 -1.19 6.14
N HIS A 35 -6.73 -1.10 4.90
CA HIS A 35 -7.49 -0.54 3.78
C HIS A 35 -7.98 -1.59 2.77
N TYR A 36 -7.47 -2.82 2.82
CA TYR A 36 -7.76 -3.84 1.81
C TYR A 36 -7.96 -5.22 2.45
N ALA A 37 -9.14 -5.80 2.23
CA ALA A 37 -9.52 -7.12 2.74
C ALA A 37 -9.00 -8.26 1.86
N PHE A 38 -7.67 -8.30 1.64
CA PHE A 38 -7.01 -9.35 0.84
C PHE A 38 -7.25 -10.77 1.36
N ASP A 39 -7.56 -10.91 2.65
CA ASP A 39 -7.81 -12.19 3.32
C ASP A 39 -9.29 -12.62 3.25
N GLU A 40 -10.18 -11.76 2.76
CA GLU A 40 -11.64 -12.01 2.73
C GLU A 40 -12.21 -12.08 1.31
N THR A 41 -11.67 -11.29 0.37
CA THR A 41 -12.22 -11.16 -0.97
C THR A 41 -11.15 -10.86 -2.02
N GLU A 42 -11.53 -10.96 -3.30
CA GLU A 42 -10.68 -10.49 -4.38
C GLU A 42 -10.56 -8.97 -4.35
N VAL A 43 -9.32 -8.48 -4.26
CA VAL A 43 -9.01 -7.05 -4.20
C VAL A 43 -8.37 -6.59 -5.51
N LEU A 44 -8.88 -5.51 -6.09
CA LEU A 44 -8.32 -4.85 -7.27
C LEU A 44 -7.44 -3.66 -6.87
N PHE A 45 -6.27 -3.93 -6.27
CA PHE A 45 -5.33 -2.87 -5.94
C PHE A 45 -4.68 -2.33 -7.22
N LYS A 46 -4.89 -1.04 -7.52
CA LYS A 46 -4.28 -0.36 -8.66
C LYS A 46 -3.13 0.56 -8.20
N PRO A 47 -1.88 0.28 -8.61
CA PRO A 47 -0.77 1.21 -8.46
C PRO A 47 -0.95 2.51 -9.25
N THR A 48 -0.24 3.55 -8.83
CA THR A 48 -0.25 4.88 -9.46
C THR A 48 0.25 4.84 -10.91
N PHE A 49 1.25 4.01 -11.24
CA PHE A 49 1.86 3.92 -12.58
C PHE A 49 1.99 2.49 -13.11
N THR A 50 0.93 1.94 -13.69
CA THR A 50 0.96 0.62 -14.37
C THR A 50 0.32 0.67 -15.75
N ARG A 51 1.02 0.13 -16.77
CA ARG A 51 0.55 0.05 -18.16
C ARG A 51 0.23 -1.37 -18.63
N GLU A 52 1.06 -2.35 -18.25
CA GLU A 52 0.89 -3.75 -18.70
C GLU A 52 0.02 -4.56 -17.73
N VAL A 53 0.42 -4.62 -16.47
CA VAL A 53 -0.36 -5.28 -15.42
C VAL A 53 -1.04 -4.21 -14.57
N VAL A 54 -2.33 -3.97 -14.80
CA VAL A 54 -3.08 -2.87 -14.17
C VAL A 54 -3.30 -3.10 -12.68
N PHE A 55 -3.72 -4.30 -12.29
CA PHE A 55 -4.07 -4.64 -10.91
C PHE A 55 -3.04 -5.53 -10.22
N ARG A 56 -3.02 -5.47 -8.89
CA ARG A 56 -2.23 -6.32 -8.01
C ARG A 56 -3.20 -7.04 -7.08
N ASN A 57 -3.63 -8.22 -7.49
CA ASN A 57 -4.69 -8.94 -6.78
C ASN A 57 -4.21 -9.66 -5.51
N THR A 58 -2.92 -9.58 -5.18
CA THR A 58 -2.37 -10.19 -3.95
C THR A 58 -1.69 -9.15 -3.07
N LYS A 59 -1.75 -9.39 -1.75
CA LYS A 59 -1.16 -8.52 -0.72
C LYS A 59 0.34 -8.36 -0.94
N GLU A 60 1.05 -9.43 -1.32
CA GLU A 60 2.49 -9.41 -1.61
C GLU A 60 2.80 -8.51 -2.81
N LYS A 61 2.00 -8.60 -3.87
CA LYS A 61 2.16 -7.78 -5.07
C LYS A 61 1.86 -6.30 -4.80
N ALA A 62 0.84 -5.99 -4.00
CA ALA A 62 0.54 -4.63 -3.56
C ALA A 62 1.66 -4.06 -2.67
N LEU A 63 2.14 -4.86 -1.70
CA LEU A 63 3.26 -4.49 -0.83
C LEU A 63 4.51 -4.20 -1.65
N LEU A 64 4.87 -5.08 -2.58
CA LEU A 64 6.02 -4.90 -3.43
C LEU A 64 5.95 -3.58 -4.22
N THR A 65 4.77 -3.18 -4.67
CA THR A 65 4.57 -1.88 -5.33
C THR A 65 4.86 -0.71 -4.38
N LEU A 66 4.35 -0.73 -3.15
CA LEU A 66 4.58 0.35 -2.17
C LEU A 66 6.06 0.47 -1.81
N LEU A 67 6.80 -0.64 -1.74
CA LEU A 67 8.23 -0.66 -1.42
C LEU A 67 9.13 -0.33 -2.63
N LYS A 68 8.59 -0.42 -3.86
CA LYS A 68 9.31 -0.15 -5.12
C LYS A 68 9.14 1.28 -5.63
N ALA A 69 8.28 2.09 -5.04
CA ALA A 69 8.07 3.49 -5.42
C ALA A 69 9.25 4.41 -5.03
N LYS A 70 10.48 3.88 -5.15
CA LYS A 70 11.76 4.59 -5.06
C LYS A 70 11.96 5.48 -6.28
#